data_AF-A0A935JYR5-F1
#
_entry.id   AF-A0A935JYR5-F1
#
_cell.length_a   1.000
_cell.length_b   1.000
_cell.length_c   1.000
_cell.angle_alpha   90.00
_cell.angle_beta   90.00
_cell.angle_gamma   90.00
#
_symmetry.space_group_name_H-M   'P 1'
#
loop_
_entity.id
_entity.type
_entity.pdbx_description
1 polymer ?
#
loop_
_entity_poly.entity_id
_entity_poly.type
_entity_poly.pdbx_seq_one_letter_code
_entity_poly.pdbx_strand_id
1 'polypeptide(L)'
;MNRPPRPELTGRIALYGLVDVFGLSCVGIGASWFAAGKGAILANFPTSTAEAVACTLGGAAVMIWSVARILREIAKQSPQMQAKYEAYIRANHPDKMPQKPSVEDD
;
A
#
# COMPACT_ATOMS: atom_id res chain seq x y z
N MET A 1 -24.17 -0.18 12.18
CA MET A 1 -22.80 -0.37 11.64
C MET A 1 -22.75 0.26 10.25
N ASN A 2 -22.56 1.59 10.14
CA ASN A 2 -22.67 2.35 8.87
C ASN A 2 -21.31 2.55 8.18
N ARG A 3 -20.42 1.55 8.24
CA ARG A 3 -19.08 1.65 7.65
C ARG A 3 -18.99 0.69 6.47
N PRO A 4 -18.45 1.14 5.32
CA PRO A 4 -18.23 0.25 4.19
C PRO A 4 -17.23 -0.84 4.60
N PRO A 5 -17.39 -2.07 4.06
CA PRO A 5 -16.46 -3.16 4.33
C PRO A 5 -15.04 -2.79 3.91
N ARG A 6 -14.06 -3.16 4.74
CA ARG A 6 -12.63 -2.95 4.50
C ARG A 6 -11.93 -4.26 4.15
N PRO A 7 -10.85 -4.25 3.34
CA PRO A 7 -10.02 -5.42 3.11
C PRO A 7 -9.50 -6.01 4.43
N GLU A 8 -9.33 -7.32 4.46
CA GLU A 8 -8.79 -8.00 5.64
C GLU A 8 -7.27 -7.89 5.67
N LEU A 9 -6.72 -7.52 6.83
CA LEU A 9 -5.28 -7.47 7.03
C LEU A 9 -4.73 -8.89 7.08
N THR A 10 -4.21 -9.39 5.97
CA THR A 10 -3.48 -10.66 5.96
C THR A 10 -2.06 -10.46 6.50
N GLY A 11 -1.49 -11.49 7.12
CA GLY A 11 -0.10 -11.44 7.59
C GLY A 11 0.90 -11.08 6.49
N ARG A 12 0.61 -11.43 5.23
CA ARG A 12 1.41 -11.02 4.06
C ARG A 12 1.32 -9.52 3.80
N ILE A 13 0.13 -8.94 3.83
CA ILE A 13 -0.05 -7.49 3.68
C ILE A 13 0.67 -6.75 4.82
N ALA A 14 0.54 -7.23 6.06
CA ALA A 14 1.26 -6.66 7.20
C ALA A 14 2.78 -6.71 6.99
N LEU A 15 3.32 -7.86 6.56
CA LEU A 15 4.75 -8.01 6.27
C LEU A 15 5.22 -7.06 5.18
N TYR A 16 4.52 -6.97 4.04
CA TYR A 16 4.89 -6.03 2.99
C TYR A 16 4.77 -4.57 3.46
N GLY A 17 3.82 -4.25 4.34
CA GLY A 17 3.73 -2.94 4.98
C GLY A 17 4.96 -2.62 5.84
N LEU A 18 5.49 -3.59 6.59
CA LEU A 18 6.74 -3.40 7.34
C LEU A 18 7.94 -3.17 6.40
N VAL A 19 7.98 -3.87 5.27
CA VAL A 19 9.03 -3.66 4.25
C VAL A 19 8.90 -2.27 3.61
N ASP A 20 7.69 -1.77 3.40
CA ASP A 20 7.44 -0.41 2.91
C ASP A 20 7.92 0.66 3.91
N VAL A 21 7.64 0.49 5.21
CA VAL A 21 8.14 1.37 6.29
C VAL A 21 9.66 1.38 6.33
N PHE A 22 10.30 0.22 6.12
CA PHE A 22 11.75 0.15 5.98
C PHE A 22 12.23 0.94 4.75
N GLY A 23 11.56 0.79 3.60
CA GLY A 23 11.84 1.57 2.39
C GLY A 23 11.74 3.07 2.62
N LEU A 24 10.65 3.54 3.25
CA LEU A 24 10.45 4.95 3.64
C LEU A 24 11.54 5.47 4.55
N SER A 25 11.99 4.64 5.51
CA SER A 25 13.08 5.00 6.42
C SER A 25 14.40 5.17 5.66
N CYS A 26 14.71 4.26 4.75
CA CYS A 26 15.89 4.35 3.87
C CYS A 26 15.84 5.60 2.97
N VAL A 27 14.69 5.89 2.35
CA VAL A 27 14.51 7.12 1.55
C VAL A 27 14.66 8.36 2.42
N GLY A 28 14.05 8.41 3.61
CA GLY A 28 14.14 9.56 4.51
C GLY A 28 15.58 9.84 4.95
N ILE A 29 16.32 8.79 5.35
CA ILE A 29 17.73 8.91 5.75
C ILE A 29 18.59 9.34 4.55
N GLY A 30 18.44 8.70 3.39
CA GLY A 30 19.19 9.05 2.18
C GLY A 30 18.90 10.46 1.68
N ALA A 31 17.63 10.86 1.61
CA ALA A 31 17.21 12.20 1.20
C ALA A 31 17.69 13.29 2.18
N SER A 32 17.70 13.01 3.48
CA SER A 32 18.18 13.96 4.49
C SER A 32 19.66 14.30 4.31
N TRP A 33 20.46 13.36 3.82
CA TRP A 33 21.87 13.58 3.48
C TRP A 33 22.05 14.59 2.35
N PHE A 34 21.18 14.55 1.33
CA PHE A 34 21.20 15.52 0.23
C PHE A 34 20.68 16.89 0.64
N ALA A 35 19.71 16.95 1.56
CA ALA A 35 19.10 18.20 2.00
C ALA A 35 19.93 18.97 3.04
N ALA A 36 20.59 18.25 3.97
CA ALA A 36 21.25 18.84 5.13
C ALA A 36 22.75 18.47 5.26
N GLY A 37 23.30 17.64 4.36
CA GLY A 37 24.70 17.20 4.38
C GLY A 37 24.95 15.91 5.17
N LYS A 38 26.23 15.49 5.24
CA LYS A 38 26.66 14.27 5.95
C LYS A 38 26.20 14.27 7.41
N GLY A 39 25.50 13.21 7.82
CA GLY A 39 25.16 12.95 9.23
C GLY A 39 23.92 13.66 9.77
N ALA A 40 23.02 14.15 8.91
CA ALA A 40 21.85 14.94 9.33
C ALA A 40 20.82 14.22 10.21
N ILE A 41 20.73 12.87 10.15
CA ILE A 41 19.75 12.08 10.94
C ILE A 41 20.41 10.93 11.74
N LEU A 42 21.45 10.28 11.21
CA LEU A 42 22.25 9.28 11.93
C LEU A 42 23.73 9.67 11.88
N ALA A 43 24.39 9.67 13.04
CA ALA A 43 25.75 10.22 13.21
C ALA A 43 26.84 9.54 12.37
N ASN A 44 26.56 8.46 11.63
CA ASN A 44 27.51 7.76 10.76
C ASN A 44 26.85 7.10 9.54
N PHE A 45 25.67 7.56 9.08
CA PHE A 45 25.02 6.99 7.89
C PHE A 45 24.04 7.99 7.26
N PRO A 46 24.14 8.32 5.96
CA PRO A 46 25.13 7.90 4.95
C PRO A 46 26.52 8.57 5.12
N THR A 47 27.61 7.81 4.94
CA THR A 47 29.00 8.34 5.04
C THR A 47 29.57 8.80 3.69
N SER A 48 28.98 8.35 2.59
CA SER A 48 29.37 8.70 1.22
C SER A 48 28.17 9.01 0.32
N THR A 49 28.41 9.74 -0.77
CA THR A 49 27.38 10.04 -1.79
C THR A 49 26.81 8.75 -2.40
N ALA A 50 27.66 7.75 -2.62
CA ALA A 50 27.24 6.46 -3.17
C ALA A 50 26.26 5.73 -2.23
N GLU A 51 26.50 5.76 -0.92
CA GLU A 51 25.58 5.20 0.08
C GLU A 51 24.27 5.97 0.13
N ALA A 52 24.30 7.31 0.05
CA ALA A 52 23.09 8.13 0.03
C ALA A 52 22.21 7.84 -1.20
N VAL A 53 22.82 7.73 -2.38
CA VAL A 53 22.13 7.34 -3.62
C VAL A 53 21.59 5.91 -3.50
N ALA A 54 22.39 4.96 -3.03
CA ALA A 54 21.97 3.57 -2.89
C ALA A 54 20.83 3.40 -1.88
N CYS A 55 20.86 4.11 -0.75
CA CYS A 55 19.82 4.07 0.27
C CYS A 55 18.52 4.71 -0.24
N THR A 56 18.62 5.84 -0.96
CA THR A 56 17.46 6.55 -1.53
C THR A 56 16.81 5.75 -2.66
N LEU A 57 17.59 5.33 -3.66
CA LEU A 57 17.06 4.56 -4.80
C LEU A 57 16.67 3.14 -4.40
N GLY A 58 17.44 2.50 -3.51
CA GLY A 58 17.12 1.19 -2.95
C GLY A 58 15.84 1.23 -2.12
N GLY A 59 15.69 2.25 -1.25
CA GLY A 59 14.47 2.47 -0.49
C GLY A 59 13.25 2.68 -1.41
N ALA A 60 13.38 3.51 -2.43
CA ALA A 60 12.30 3.76 -3.40
C ALA A 60 11.92 2.49 -4.18
N ALA A 61 12.91 1.70 -4.61
CA ALA A 61 12.66 0.42 -5.30
C ALA A 61 11.92 -0.57 -4.38
N VAL A 62 12.31 -0.65 -3.10
CA VAL A 62 11.66 -1.49 -2.09
C VAL A 62 10.22 -1.03 -1.83
N MET A 63 9.96 0.28 -1.75
CA MET A 63 8.61 0.82 -1.61
C MET A 63 7.72 0.42 -2.80
N ILE A 64 8.17 0.69 -4.03
CA ILE A 64 7.42 0.35 -5.26
C ILE A 64 7.12 -1.16 -5.29
N TRP A 65 8.11 -1.99 -4.99
CA TRP A 65 7.94 -3.43 -4.93
C TRP A 65 6.92 -3.86 -3.86
N SER A 66 7.00 -3.28 -2.66
CA SER A 66 6.13 -3.60 -1.53
C SER A 66 4.68 -3.20 -1.80
N VAL A 67 4.45 -1.99 -2.30
CA VAL A 67 3.12 -1.50 -2.69
C VAL A 67 2.50 -2.39 -3.77
N ALA A 68 3.27 -2.74 -4.80
CA ALA A 68 2.78 -3.65 -5.85
C ALA A 68 2.37 -5.01 -5.27
N ARG A 69 3.10 -5.53 -4.27
CA ARG A 69 2.74 -6.80 -3.60
C ARG A 69 1.51 -6.65 -2.71
N ILE A 70 1.36 -5.55 -1.96
CA ILE A 70 0.17 -5.27 -1.16
C ILE A 70 -1.07 -5.22 -2.05
N LEU A 71 -1.00 -4.47 -3.15
CA LEU A 71 -2.12 -4.36 -4.10
C LEU A 71 -2.47 -5.71 -4.72
N ARG A 72 -1.48 -6.55 -5.03
CA ARG A 72 -1.72 -7.93 -5.50
C ARG A 72 -2.43 -8.79 -4.46
N GLU A 73 -2.07 -8.70 -3.17
CA GLU A 73 -2.75 -9.46 -2.12
C GLU A 73 -4.16 -8.93 -1.83
N ILE A 74 -4.38 -7.61 -1.92
CA ILE A 74 -5.72 -7.01 -1.82
C ILE A 74 -6.58 -7.44 -3.03
N ALA A 75 -6.03 -7.45 -4.24
CA ALA A 75 -6.74 -7.87 -5.44
C ALA A 75 -7.26 -9.31 -5.34
N LYS A 76 -6.53 -10.21 -4.65
CA LYS A 76 -7.00 -11.58 -4.37
C LYS A 76 -8.24 -11.62 -3.46
N GLN A 77 -8.44 -10.60 -2.63
CA GLN A 77 -9.63 -10.50 -1.77
C GLN A 77 -10.84 -9.86 -2.48
N SER A 78 -10.68 -9.39 -3.72
CA SER A 78 -11.72 -8.63 -4.43
C SER A 78 -13.08 -9.32 -4.52
N PRO A 79 -13.22 -10.64 -4.78
CA PRO A 79 -14.54 -11.25 -4.91
C PRO A 79 -15.29 -11.29 -3.56
N GLN A 80 -14.57 -11.59 -2.48
CA GLN A 80 -15.13 -11.60 -1.12
C GLN A 80 -15.54 -10.19 -0.68
N MET A 81 -14.75 -9.18 -1.06
CA MET A 81 -15.03 -7.79 -0.77
C MET A 81 -16.25 -7.27 -1.52
N GLN A 82 -16.44 -7.67 -2.79
CA GLN A 82 -17.64 -7.35 -3.56
C GLN A 82 -18.90 -7.93 -2.90
N ALA A 83 -18.87 -9.22 -2.51
CA ALA A 83 -20.00 -9.85 -1.83
C ALA A 83 -20.37 -9.15 -0.50
N LYS A 84 -19.36 -8.80 0.31
CA LYS A 84 -19.56 -8.02 1.55
C LYS A 84 -20.13 -6.62 1.25
N TYR A 85 -19.69 -5.99 0.17
CA TYR A 85 -20.14 -4.66 -0.24
C TYR A 85 -21.58 -4.67 -0.77
N GLU A 86 -21.96 -5.67 -1.57
CA GLU A 86 -23.34 -5.86 -2.02
C GLU A 86 -24.29 -6.11 -0.85
N ALA A 87 -23.89 -6.95 0.11
CA ALA A 87 -24.67 -7.17 1.34
C ALA A 87 -24.83 -5.87 2.14
N TYR A 88 -23.76 -5.06 2.24
CA TYR A 88 -23.79 -3.76 2.90
C TYR A 88 -24.73 -2.77 2.19
N ILE A 89 -24.66 -2.66 0.86
CA ILE A 89 -25.55 -1.82 0.07
C ILE A 89 -26.99 -2.28 0.23
N ARG A 90 -27.27 -3.59 0.13
CA ARG A 90 -28.63 -4.12 0.30
C ARG A 90 -29.23 -3.76 1.67
N ALA A 91 -28.43 -3.78 2.72
CA ALA A 91 -28.89 -3.51 4.07
C ALA A 91 -29.04 -2.02 4.39
N ASN A 92 -28.21 -1.15 3.81
CA ASN A 92 -28.13 0.27 4.22
C ASN A 92 -28.48 1.28 3.12
N HIS A 93 -28.32 0.91 1.84
CA HIS A 93 -28.53 1.76 0.67
C HIS A 93 -29.14 0.96 -0.51
N PRO A 94 -30.36 0.40 -0.34
CA PRO A 94 -30.97 -0.44 -1.38
C PRO A 94 -31.20 0.30 -2.70
N ASP A 95 -31.30 1.63 -2.66
CA ASP A 95 -31.39 2.53 -3.82
C ASP A 95 -30.15 2.51 -4.71
N LYS A 96 -29.00 2.06 -4.19
CA LYS A 96 -27.70 2.02 -4.89
C LYS A 96 -27.29 0.61 -5.32
N MET A 97 -28.21 -0.36 -5.26
CA MET A 97 -27.93 -1.71 -5.75
C MET A 97 -27.52 -1.65 -7.22
N PRO A 98 -26.39 -2.27 -7.62
CA PRO A 98 -26.05 -2.38 -9.03
C PRO A 98 -27.20 -3.08 -9.75
N GLN A 99 -27.76 -2.44 -10.77
CA GLN A 99 -28.73 -3.11 -11.63
C GLN A 99 -28.00 -4.25 -12.32
N LYS A 100 -28.51 -5.47 -12.15
CA LYS A 100 -28.03 -6.63 -12.91
C LYS A 100 -28.27 -6.28 -14.39
N PRO A 101 -27.27 -6.38 -15.28
CA PRO A 101 -27.53 -6.15 -16.70
C PRO A 101 -28.69 -7.07 -17.09
N SER A 102 -29.75 -6.48 -17.66
CA SER A 102 -30.78 -7.28 -18.31
C SER A 102 -30.04 -8.18 -19.28
N VAL A 103 -30.19 -9.48 -19.09
CA VAL A 103 -29.89 -10.40 -20.19
C VAL A 103 -30.93 -10.02 -21.22
N GLU A 104 -30.50 -9.23 -22.20
CA GLU A 104 -31.25 -9.00 -23.42
C GLU A 104 -31.38 -10.39 -24.05
N ASP A 105 -32.58 -10.97 -23.94
CA ASP A 105 -32.95 -12.18 -24.65
C ASP A 105 -32.95 -11.86 -26.16
N ASP A 106 -31.97 -12.38 -26.89
CA ASP A 106 -32.01 -12.54 -28.36
C ASP A 106 -31.50 -13.95 -28.74
#